data_AF-A0A7J7XJE2-F1
#
_entry.id   AF-A0A7J7XJE2-F1
#
_cell.length_a   1.000
_cell.length_b   1.000
_cell.length_c   1.000
_cell.angle_alpha   90.00
_cell.angle_beta   90.00
_cell.angle_gamma   90.00
#
_symmetry.space_group_name_H-M   'P 1'
#
loop_
_entity.id
_entity.type
_entity.pdbx_description
1 polymer ?
#
loop_
_entity_poly.entity_id
_entity_poly.type
_entity_poly.pdbx_seq_one_letter_code
_entity_poly.pdbx_strand_id
1 'polypeptide(L)'
;MSALRWGRGAAGLGWALWPAGRPGLLAEEGTLGGLWGCRRSSSASPCEQDRRRDWGHAELLEVLEARVRQLQADNVSEMRAKLLDVARIPEADGSQSPHFNHLGSDLARALLEFAQGRPLGPHGLNWLKIHLVNLTGLKKRESLQARLAFADEIMDDILDSADQPMTGRKWWMEADEPWQALACCMEIAQAVRAPNPAAYVSHFPVHQDGSCNGLQHYAALGRDSVGAASVNLVPSDVPQDVYSSVAAQVEVFRRQDAERGVQVAKVLEGFISRKVVKQTVMTVVYGVTRYGGRLQIEKRLRELSDFPQEFVWQASHYLVRQVFNSLQEMFSSTRAIQRWLTESARLIARSGLAVEWVTPLGIPIIQPYHHDSKVSISGGIQSLTFCSSGDTNQKPNTLKQKNGFPPNFIHSLDSSHMMLTALHCYRKGLTFVSVHDCFWTHAADVAVMNQVCREQFVRLHSQPILHDLSRFLVERYCSGPRSTNAQVAKLQEMLLSVPKTGTFDLDQVKHSTYFFS
;
A
#
# COMPACT_ATOMS: atom_id res chain seq x y z
N MET A 1 23.20 2.42 -46.07
CA MET A 1 22.89 3.76 -46.60
C MET A 1 21.39 3.89 -46.80
N SER A 2 20.89 5.10 -46.61
CA SER A 2 19.49 5.56 -46.75
C SER A 2 18.69 5.62 -45.45
N ALA A 3 18.41 6.88 -45.10
CA ALA A 3 17.60 7.39 -44.01
C ALA A 3 16.10 7.33 -44.36
N LEU A 4 15.22 7.48 -43.35
CA LEU A 4 14.04 8.36 -43.43
C LEU A 4 13.34 8.52 -42.06
N ARG A 5 13.40 9.77 -41.58
CA ARG A 5 12.38 10.60 -40.90
C ARG A 5 11.57 10.02 -39.72
N TRP A 6 11.83 10.58 -38.54
CA TRP A 6 10.86 10.70 -37.45
C TRP A 6 10.24 12.11 -37.49
N GLY A 7 8.92 12.15 -37.63
CA GLY A 7 8.09 13.36 -37.55
C GLY A 7 7.71 13.67 -36.11
N ARG A 8 7.69 14.97 -35.81
CA ARG A 8 7.35 15.61 -34.53
C ARG A 8 5.93 15.27 -34.05
N GLY A 9 5.79 15.19 -32.73
CA GLY A 9 4.49 15.14 -32.04
C GLY A 9 4.62 15.20 -30.53
N ALA A 10 5.38 16.15 -29.98
CA ALA A 10 5.38 16.47 -28.56
C ALA A 10 4.62 17.79 -28.35
N ALA A 11 3.35 17.68 -27.95
CA ALA A 11 2.57 18.79 -27.41
C ALA A 11 1.41 18.18 -26.60
N GLY A 12 1.46 18.29 -25.28
CA GLY A 12 0.37 17.82 -24.42
C GLY A 12 0.72 17.57 -22.96
N LEU A 13 1.64 18.34 -22.35
CA LEU A 13 1.83 18.33 -20.89
C LEU A 13 2.10 19.75 -20.40
N GLY A 14 1.02 20.40 -20.02
CA GLY A 14 1.00 21.64 -19.26
C GLY A 14 -0.43 21.79 -18.76
N TRP A 15 -0.62 22.49 -17.65
CA TRP A 15 -1.89 22.68 -16.92
C TRP A 15 -2.12 21.70 -15.76
N ALA A 16 -1.28 21.83 -14.73
CA ALA A 16 -1.70 21.60 -13.35
C ALA A 16 -0.81 22.39 -12.35
N LEU A 17 -0.43 23.64 -12.66
CA LEU A 17 0.35 24.47 -11.73
C LEU A 17 0.07 25.97 -11.97
N TRP A 18 -0.91 26.54 -11.26
CA TRP A 18 -0.85 27.85 -10.57
C TRP A 18 -2.24 28.36 -10.14
N PRO A 19 -2.36 29.12 -9.02
CA PRO A 19 -3.57 29.85 -8.68
C PRO A 19 -3.60 31.25 -9.33
N ALA A 20 -4.81 31.76 -9.54
CA ALA A 20 -5.12 33.02 -10.19
C ALA A 20 -4.64 34.27 -9.42
N GLY A 21 -4.05 35.23 -10.13
CA GLY A 21 -3.82 36.61 -9.68
C GLY A 21 -4.43 37.60 -10.68
N ARG A 22 -5.18 38.60 -10.18
CA ARG A 22 -5.83 39.68 -10.96
C ARG A 22 -4.86 40.81 -11.35
N PRO A 23 -5.19 41.68 -12.33
CA PRO A 23 -4.22 42.40 -13.13
C PRO A 23 -3.95 43.86 -12.71
N GLY A 24 -2.65 44.23 -12.76
CA GLY A 24 -2.03 45.37 -13.48
C GLY A 24 -2.48 46.82 -13.25
N LEU A 25 -1.49 47.72 -13.16
CA LEU A 25 -1.44 49.09 -13.73
C LEU A 25 0.02 49.62 -13.60
N LEU A 26 0.73 49.71 -14.72
CA LEU A 26 1.21 50.91 -15.44
C LEU A 26 2.45 51.61 -14.86
N ALA A 27 3.44 51.78 -15.75
CA ALA A 27 4.72 52.43 -15.55
C ALA A 27 4.63 53.94 -15.79
N GLU A 28 5.53 54.71 -15.20
CA GLU A 28 6.17 55.85 -15.88
C GLU A 28 7.48 56.29 -15.19
N GLU A 29 8.34 56.90 -15.99
CA GLU A 29 9.75 57.23 -15.82
C GLU A 29 10.02 58.41 -14.87
N GLY A 30 11.26 58.54 -14.36
CA GLY A 30 11.71 59.78 -13.70
C GLY A 30 13.06 59.70 -13.00
N THR A 31 14.03 60.42 -13.54
CA THR A 31 15.48 60.43 -13.34
C THR A 31 16.00 61.07 -12.02
N LEU A 32 17.26 60.73 -11.68
CA LEU A 32 18.29 61.48 -10.93
C LEU A 32 18.38 61.35 -9.39
N GLY A 33 19.56 60.89 -8.91
CA GLY A 33 20.21 61.49 -7.73
C GLY A 33 20.85 60.53 -6.71
N GLY A 34 22.13 60.19 -6.90
CA GLY A 34 23.17 60.32 -5.85
C GLY A 34 23.26 59.37 -4.65
N LEU A 35 24.33 58.56 -4.69
CA LEU A 35 25.23 58.12 -3.59
C LEU A 35 24.80 57.10 -2.50
N TRP A 36 25.49 55.94 -2.61
CA TRP A 36 26.18 55.15 -1.57
C TRP A 36 25.39 54.13 -0.72
N GLY A 37 25.69 52.85 -0.97
CA GLY A 37 25.36 51.73 -0.08
C GLY A 37 25.61 50.37 -0.73
N CYS A 38 26.82 49.83 -0.57
CA CYS A 38 27.24 48.54 -1.12
C CYS A 38 26.46 47.38 -0.45
N ARG A 39 25.54 46.72 -1.18
CA ARG A 39 25.03 45.37 -0.85
C ARG A 39 25.08 44.51 -2.12
N ARG A 40 26.00 43.54 -2.15
CA ARG A 40 26.00 42.46 -3.14
C ARG A 40 24.90 41.46 -2.80
N SER A 41 23.79 41.53 -3.52
CA SER A 41 22.84 40.43 -3.67
C SER A 41 23.28 39.58 -4.85
N SER A 42 23.71 38.33 -4.60
CA SER A 42 24.01 37.37 -5.67
C SER A 42 22.70 36.85 -6.26
N SER A 43 22.37 37.32 -7.45
CA SER A 43 21.39 36.71 -8.35
C SER A 43 21.88 35.32 -8.77
N ALA A 44 21.15 34.28 -8.38
CA ALA A 44 21.35 32.93 -8.90
C ALA A 44 21.12 32.92 -10.41
N SER A 45 22.05 32.33 -11.15
CA SER A 45 22.02 32.25 -12.62
C SER A 45 21.00 31.20 -13.11
N PRO A 46 20.49 31.30 -14.35
CA PRO A 46 19.54 30.34 -14.93
C PRO A 46 20.02 28.87 -14.94
N CYS A 47 21.33 28.64 -14.80
CA CYS A 47 21.94 27.30 -14.75
C CYS A 47 21.68 26.55 -13.42
N GLU A 48 21.43 27.27 -12.31
CA GLU A 48 21.11 26.64 -11.01
C GLU A 48 19.64 26.23 -10.89
N GLN A 49 18.74 26.85 -11.67
CA GLN A 49 17.32 26.47 -11.71
C GLN A 49 17.06 25.22 -12.56
N ASP A 50 17.82 25.02 -13.65
CA ASP A 50 17.73 23.79 -14.45
C ASP A 50 18.35 22.59 -13.73
N ARG A 51 19.47 22.78 -13.00
CA ARG A 51 20.00 21.72 -12.11
C ARG A 51 19.01 21.32 -11.03
N ARG A 52 18.17 22.21 -10.48
CA ARG A 52 17.14 21.82 -9.50
C ARG A 52 15.93 21.07 -10.11
N ARG A 53 15.71 21.14 -11.43
CA ARG A 53 14.61 20.43 -12.11
C ARG A 53 14.94 18.98 -12.43
N ASP A 54 16.21 18.69 -12.69
CA ASP A 54 16.68 17.33 -12.98
C ASP A 54 16.82 16.45 -11.74
N TRP A 55 17.11 17.04 -10.57
CA TRP A 55 17.23 16.29 -9.30
C TRP A 55 15.92 15.63 -8.89
N GLY A 56 14.78 16.30 -9.09
CA GLY A 56 13.47 15.73 -8.79
C GLY A 56 13.08 14.53 -9.67
N HIS A 57 13.61 14.43 -10.90
CA HIS A 57 13.42 13.26 -11.75
C HIS A 57 14.37 12.11 -11.39
N ALA A 58 15.62 12.41 -11.05
CA ALA A 58 16.59 11.40 -10.59
C ALA A 58 16.17 10.77 -9.26
N GLU A 59 15.63 11.56 -8.33
CA GLU A 59 15.10 11.08 -7.04
C GLU A 59 13.79 10.31 -7.20
N LEU A 60 12.91 10.73 -8.15
CA LEU A 60 11.73 9.95 -8.53
C LEU A 60 12.16 8.59 -9.08
N LEU A 61 13.21 8.56 -9.90
CA LEU A 61 13.80 7.33 -10.43
C LEU A 61 14.40 6.46 -9.33
N GLU A 62 15.09 7.02 -8.34
CA GLU A 62 15.61 6.25 -7.20
C GLU A 62 14.50 5.67 -6.32
N VAL A 63 13.43 6.44 -6.05
CA VAL A 63 12.26 5.95 -5.31
C VAL A 63 11.47 4.92 -6.14
N LEU A 64 11.38 5.11 -7.46
CA LEU A 64 10.77 4.16 -8.38
C LEU A 64 11.58 2.87 -8.49
N GLU A 65 12.90 2.97 -8.62
CA GLU A 65 13.80 1.82 -8.62
C GLU A 65 13.75 1.11 -7.27
N ALA A 66 13.75 1.83 -6.15
CA ALA A 66 13.60 1.24 -4.82
C ALA A 66 12.25 0.52 -4.66
N ARG A 67 11.16 1.07 -5.19
CA ARG A 67 9.83 0.43 -5.13
C ARG A 67 9.71 -0.74 -6.12
N VAL A 68 10.26 -0.63 -7.32
CA VAL A 68 10.36 -1.75 -8.27
C VAL A 68 11.18 -2.89 -7.67
N ARG A 69 12.31 -2.58 -7.02
CA ARG A 69 13.12 -3.53 -6.25
C ARG A 69 12.35 -4.13 -5.06
N GLN A 70 11.54 -3.34 -4.35
CA GLN A 70 10.69 -3.82 -3.25
C GLN A 70 9.64 -4.81 -3.77
N LEU A 71 8.90 -4.45 -4.82
CA LEU A 71 7.95 -5.34 -5.50
C LEU A 71 8.61 -6.60 -6.08
N GLN A 72 9.90 -6.54 -6.43
CA GLN A 72 10.69 -7.69 -6.86
C GLN A 72 11.18 -8.55 -5.67
N ALA A 73 11.51 -7.96 -4.52
CA ALA A 73 12.06 -8.62 -3.33
C ALA A 73 11.00 -9.38 -2.49
N ASP A 74 9.74 -8.94 -2.48
CA ASP A 74 8.63 -9.65 -1.81
C ASP A 74 8.37 -11.06 -2.39
N ASN A 75 8.99 -11.40 -3.53
CA ASN A 75 8.83 -12.68 -4.21
C ASN A 75 9.54 -13.86 -3.53
N VAL A 76 10.14 -13.68 -2.34
CA VAL A 76 10.94 -14.72 -1.67
C VAL A 76 10.22 -15.42 -0.50
N SER A 77 9.02 -15.02 -0.07
CA SER A 77 8.29 -15.83 0.94
C SER A 77 6.77 -15.93 0.73
N GLU A 78 6.33 -17.16 0.40
CA GLU A 78 4.96 -17.70 0.51
C GLU A 78 3.78 -16.83 0.03
N MET A 79 3.76 -16.41 -1.24
CA MET A 79 2.59 -16.52 -2.14
C MET A 79 3.07 -16.17 -3.56
N ARG A 80 2.88 -17.07 -4.54
CA ARG A 80 3.20 -16.81 -5.95
C ARG A 80 2.26 -15.76 -6.57
N ALA A 81 2.42 -14.49 -6.22
CA ALA A 81 2.05 -13.37 -7.08
C ALA A 81 3.22 -13.14 -8.06
N LYS A 82 2.88 -12.94 -9.34
CA LYS A 82 3.80 -13.09 -10.48
C LYS A 82 4.20 -11.69 -10.97
N LEU A 83 5.51 -11.48 -11.19
CA LEU A 83 6.16 -10.24 -11.63
C LEU A 83 5.23 -9.32 -12.44
N LEU A 84 5.23 -8.03 -12.10
CA LEU A 84 4.76 -6.95 -12.98
C LEU A 84 5.99 -6.45 -13.74
N ASP A 85 5.88 -6.31 -15.07
CA ASP A 85 6.96 -5.75 -15.88
C ASP A 85 6.75 -4.24 -15.97
N VAL A 86 7.69 -3.46 -15.42
CA VAL A 86 7.82 -2.04 -15.75
C VAL A 86 8.63 -1.97 -17.04
N ALA A 87 8.18 -1.17 -18.01
CA ALA A 87 8.88 -1.01 -19.28
C ALA A 87 10.37 -0.73 -19.06
N ARG A 88 11.24 -1.61 -19.59
CA ARG A 88 12.69 -1.69 -19.30
C ARG A 88 13.37 -0.32 -19.29
N ILE A 89 13.79 0.11 -18.10
CA ILE A 89 14.86 1.09 -17.91
C ILE A 89 16.19 0.31 -18.08
N PRO A 90 17.21 0.84 -18.79
CA PRO A 90 18.46 0.12 -18.99
C PRO A 90 19.12 -0.21 -17.64
N GLU A 91 19.20 -1.49 -17.31
CA GLU A 91 19.83 -1.96 -16.06
C GLU A 91 21.34 -1.68 -16.09
N ALA A 92 21.81 -0.87 -15.15
CA ALA A 92 23.21 -0.85 -14.76
C ALA A 92 23.41 -1.91 -13.68
N ASP A 93 24.04 -3.02 -14.08
CA ASP A 93 24.70 -4.08 -13.30
C ASP A 93 23.94 -4.76 -12.14
N GLY A 94 24.04 -6.09 -12.09
CA GLY A 94 23.26 -6.95 -11.20
C GLY A 94 23.49 -6.66 -9.72
N SER A 95 22.46 -6.14 -9.04
CA SER A 95 22.47 -5.94 -7.58
C SER A 95 21.44 -6.86 -6.92
N GLN A 96 21.94 -7.82 -6.14
CA GLN A 96 21.13 -8.73 -5.30
C GLN A 96 20.33 -7.93 -4.27
N SER A 97 19.10 -8.36 -3.98
CA SER A 97 18.35 -7.88 -2.81
C SER A 97 19.23 -7.97 -1.56
N PRO A 98 19.40 -6.90 -0.75
CA PRO A 98 20.21 -6.97 0.45
C PRO A 98 19.65 -8.05 1.38
N HIS A 99 20.47 -9.05 1.75
CA HIS A 99 20.04 -10.17 2.60
C HIS A 99 19.54 -9.72 3.98
N PHE A 100 19.96 -8.53 4.43
CA PHE A 100 19.56 -7.89 5.67
C PHE A 100 18.97 -6.51 5.36
N ASN A 101 17.67 -6.33 5.62
CA ASN A 101 16.95 -5.10 5.33
C ASN A 101 15.64 -4.99 6.16
N HIS A 102 15.04 -3.81 6.16
CA HIS A 102 13.86 -3.45 6.94
C HIS A 102 12.54 -4.09 6.46
N LEU A 103 12.52 -4.77 5.29
CA LEU A 103 11.37 -5.56 4.83
C LEU A 103 11.29 -6.93 5.52
N GLY A 104 12.38 -7.35 6.19
CA GLY A 104 12.49 -8.64 6.84
C GLY A 104 11.54 -8.86 8.03
N SER A 105 11.79 -9.93 8.78
CA SER A 105 11.03 -10.28 9.98
C SER A 105 11.23 -9.28 11.12
N ASP A 106 10.44 -9.43 12.19
CA ASP A 106 10.55 -8.67 13.44
C ASP A 106 12.01 -8.47 13.89
N LEU A 107 12.78 -9.57 13.99
CA LEU A 107 14.20 -9.50 14.36
C LEU A 107 15.03 -8.65 13.39
N ALA A 108 14.82 -8.77 12.08
CA ALA A 108 15.58 -7.99 11.10
C ALA A 108 15.29 -6.48 11.22
N ARG A 109 14.03 -6.12 11.51
CA ARG A 109 13.61 -4.73 11.74
C ARG A 109 14.15 -4.18 13.05
N ALA A 110 14.12 -4.97 14.12
CA ALA A 110 14.62 -4.57 15.44
C ALA A 110 16.12 -4.30 15.47
N LEU A 111 16.89 -4.89 14.55
CA LEU A 111 18.32 -4.67 14.40
C LEU A 111 18.67 -3.39 13.61
N LEU A 112 17.69 -2.67 13.08
CA LEU A 112 17.88 -1.49 12.23
C LEU A 112 17.25 -0.25 12.86
N GLU A 113 17.98 0.86 12.82
CA GLU A 113 17.52 2.19 13.21
C GLU A 113 18.02 3.23 12.21
N PHE A 114 17.53 4.48 12.30
CA PHE A 114 18.05 5.55 11.45
C PHE A 114 19.44 5.98 11.92
N ALA A 115 20.41 6.01 11.00
CA ALA A 115 21.77 6.48 11.32
C ALA A 115 21.76 7.95 11.77
N GLN A 116 20.94 8.80 11.14
CA GLN A 116 20.72 10.17 11.58
C GLN A 116 19.56 10.21 12.58
N GLY A 117 19.81 10.67 13.80
CA GLY A 117 18.77 10.87 14.80
C GLY A 117 18.11 12.25 14.72
N ARG A 118 16.97 12.41 15.42
CA ARG A 118 16.28 13.69 15.59
C ARG A 118 15.85 13.90 17.05
N PRO A 119 15.95 15.14 17.59
CA PRO A 119 15.40 15.45 18.91
C PRO A 119 13.91 15.15 19.00
N LEU A 120 13.46 14.47 20.07
CA LEU A 120 12.06 14.05 20.24
C LEU A 120 11.06 15.22 20.23
N GLY A 121 11.47 16.40 20.69
CA GLY A 121 10.58 17.55 20.83
C GLY A 121 9.46 17.29 21.84
N PRO A 122 8.36 18.07 21.78
CA PRO A 122 7.30 18.04 22.80
C PRO A 122 6.44 16.76 22.76
N HIS A 123 6.44 16.02 21.65
CA HIS A 123 5.52 14.90 21.44
C HIS A 123 6.21 13.58 21.05
N GLY A 124 7.51 13.59 20.74
CA GLY A 124 8.21 12.38 20.28
C GLY A 124 8.18 11.24 21.29
N LEU A 125 8.33 11.53 22.58
CA LEU A 125 8.25 10.50 23.63
C LEU A 125 6.85 9.84 23.67
N ASN A 126 5.79 10.63 23.45
CA ASN A 126 4.42 10.08 23.40
C ASN A 126 4.25 9.17 22.19
N TRP A 127 4.82 9.53 21.04
CA TRP A 127 4.80 8.68 19.85
C TRP A 127 5.59 7.39 20.03
N LEU A 128 6.74 7.41 20.71
CA LEU A 128 7.46 6.19 21.07
C LEU A 128 6.61 5.28 21.96
N LYS A 129 5.97 5.82 22.99
CA LYS A 129 5.07 5.06 23.87
C LYS A 129 3.88 4.44 23.13
N ILE A 130 3.21 5.22 22.29
CA ILE A 130 2.11 4.73 21.45
C ILE A 130 2.62 3.63 20.51
N HIS A 131 3.77 3.84 19.89
CA HIS A 131 4.38 2.87 18.98
C HIS A 131 4.73 1.56 19.69
N LEU A 132 5.30 1.61 20.89
CA LEU A 132 5.53 0.42 21.71
C LEU A 132 4.22 -0.35 21.95
N VAL A 133 3.15 0.34 22.37
CA VAL A 133 1.85 -0.32 22.58
C VAL A 133 1.31 -0.94 21.29
N ASN A 134 1.50 -0.29 20.14
CA ASN A 134 1.14 -0.88 18.85
C ASN A 134 1.90 -2.20 18.59
N LEU A 135 3.20 -2.26 18.88
CA LEU A 135 4.05 -3.45 18.72
C LEU A 135 3.66 -4.60 19.66
N THR A 136 3.13 -4.31 20.84
CA THR A 136 2.63 -5.36 21.75
C THR A 136 1.42 -6.10 21.19
N GLY A 137 0.67 -5.44 20.31
CA GLY A 137 -0.60 -5.93 19.82
C GLY A 137 -1.76 -5.83 20.82
N LEU A 138 -1.52 -5.28 22.00
CA LEU A 138 -2.54 -4.93 22.98
C LEU A 138 -3.24 -3.63 22.55
N LYS A 139 -4.44 -3.37 23.10
CA LYS A 139 -5.16 -2.09 22.94
C LYS A 139 -5.42 -1.67 21.47
N LYS A 140 -5.45 -2.61 20.50
CA LYS A 140 -5.71 -2.32 19.06
C LYS A 140 -7.03 -1.61 18.80
N ARG A 141 -8.02 -1.79 19.66
CA ARG A 141 -9.36 -1.17 19.56
C ARG A 141 -9.50 0.14 20.34
N GLU A 142 -8.45 0.51 21.09
CA GLU A 142 -8.46 1.68 21.96
C GLU A 142 -7.93 2.92 21.23
N SER A 143 -8.27 4.08 21.78
CA SER A 143 -7.81 5.36 21.27
C SER A 143 -6.30 5.59 21.47
N LEU A 144 -5.70 6.52 20.73
CA LEU A 144 -4.29 6.88 20.92
C LEU A 144 -3.99 7.35 22.36
N GLN A 145 -4.93 8.06 22.99
CA GLN A 145 -4.82 8.52 24.37
C GLN A 145 -4.84 7.34 25.35
N ALA A 146 -5.73 6.37 25.15
CA ALA A 146 -5.78 5.17 25.98
C ALA A 146 -4.54 4.27 25.79
N ARG A 147 -3.96 4.22 24.58
CA ARG A 147 -2.67 3.55 24.35
C ARG A 147 -1.53 4.24 25.10
N LEU A 148 -1.47 5.58 25.05
CA LEU A 148 -0.48 6.34 25.79
C LEU A 148 -0.61 6.14 27.31
N ALA A 149 -1.82 6.22 27.84
CA ALA A 149 -2.09 5.98 29.27
C ALA A 149 -1.68 4.56 29.69
N PHE A 150 -1.98 3.55 28.87
CA PHE A 150 -1.55 2.18 29.12
C PHE A 150 -0.02 2.05 29.15
N ALA A 151 0.70 2.72 28.24
CA ALA A 151 2.17 2.74 28.26
C ALA A 151 2.72 3.34 29.56
N ASP A 152 2.08 4.39 30.08
CA ASP A 152 2.45 4.99 31.36
C ASP A 152 2.17 4.06 32.55
N GLU A 153 1.07 3.28 32.51
CA GLU A 153 0.73 2.29 33.55
C GLU A 153 1.77 1.16 33.64
N ILE A 154 2.33 0.73 32.50
CA ILE A 154 3.29 -0.39 32.44
C ILE A 154 4.75 0.06 32.38
N MET A 155 5.05 1.32 32.73
CA MET A 155 6.40 1.89 32.59
C MET A 155 7.48 1.06 33.32
N ASP A 156 7.16 0.46 34.45
CA ASP A 156 8.09 -0.41 35.18
C ASP A 156 8.47 -1.67 34.39
N ASP A 157 7.54 -2.26 33.64
CA ASP A 157 7.81 -3.42 32.77
C ASP A 157 8.61 -3.03 31.53
N ILE A 158 8.38 -1.83 31.00
CA ILE A 158 9.17 -1.25 29.90
C ILE A 158 10.62 -1.09 30.34
N LEU A 159 10.85 -0.50 31.53
CA LEU A 159 12.20 -0.27 32.06
C LEU A 159 12.89 -1.59 32.44
N ASP A 160 12.19 -2.53 33.07
CA ASP A 160 12.73 -3.86 33.37
C ASP A 160 13.13 -4.62 32.10
N SER A 161 12.28 -4.56 31.07
CA SER A 161 12.56 -5.18 29.77
C SER A 161 13.80 -4.58 29.11
N ALA A 162 13.99 -3.26 29.21
CA ALA A 162 15.17 -2.58 28.67
C ALA A 162 16.46 -2.92 29.44
N ASP A 163 16.40 -2.99 30.78
CA ASP A 163 17.57 -3.17 31.65
C ASP A 163 18.02 -4.62 31.76
N GLN A 164 17.06 -5.56 31.83
CA GLN A 164 17.30 -6.97 32.12
C GLN A 164 16.52 -7.88 31.14
N PRO A 165 16.74 -7.75 29.82
CA PRO A 165 15.92 -8.41 28.81
C PRO A 165 15.83 -9.94 28.95
N MET A 166 16.90 -10.58 29.45
CA MET A 166 17.01 -12.04 29.57
C MET A 166 16.82 -12.57 31.00
N THR A 167 16.85 -11.70 32.02
CA THR A 167 16.85 -12.10 33.44
C THR A 167 15.74 -11.49 34.28
N GLY A 168 15.11 -10.40 33.81
CA GLY A 168 13.99 -9.75 34.47
C GLY A 168 12.65 -10.46 34.24
N ARG A 169 11.57 -9.69 34.20
CA ARG A 169 10.19 -10.18 34.03
C ARG A 169 9.88 -10.64 32.60
N LYS A 170 10.70 -10.22 31.62
CA LYS A 170 10.59 -10.63 30.19
C LYS A 170 9.25 -10.29 29.54
N TRP A 171 8.61 -9.21 30.00
CA TRP A 171 7.32 -8.75 29.47
C TRP A 171 7.34 -8.56 27.94
N TRP A 172 8.43 -8.03 27.39
CA TRP A 172 8.60 -7.84 25.94
C TRP A 172 8.43 -9.12 25.10
N MET A 173 8.67 -10.32 25.68
CA MET A 173 8.55 -11.60 24.96
C MET A 173 7.09 -11.99 24.66
N GLU A 174 6.12 -11.35 25.34
CA GLU A 174 4.70 -11.61 25.18
C GLU A 174 4.05 -10.76 24.06
N ALA A 175 4.79 -9.80 23.51
CA ALA A 175 4.33 -8.92 22.44
C ALA A 175 4.12 -9.66 21.10
N ASP A 176 3.23 -9.12 20.26
CA ASP A 176 3.05 -9.57 18.86
C ASP A 176 4.37 -9.44 18.05
N GLU A 177 5.12 -8.34 18.24
CA GLU A 177 6.42 -8.05 17.60
C GLU A 177 7.51 -7.88 18.67
N PRO A 178 8.01 -8.98 19.26
CA PRO A 178 8.78 -8.94 20.51
C PRO A 178 10.12 -8.23 20.39
N TRP A 179 10.88 -8.46 19.32
CA TRP A 179 12.21 -7.82 19.18
C TRP A 179 12.10 -6.33 18.94
N GLN A 180 11.15 -5.89 18.10
CA GLN A 180 10.87 -4.46 17.93
C GLN A 180 10.37 -3.83 19.24
N ALA A 181 9.52 -4.53 20.00
CA ALA A 181 9.03 -4.05 21.29
C ALA A 181 10.19 -3.86 22.28
N LEU A 182 11.13 -4.81 22.34
CA LEU A 182 12.33 -4.69 23.18
C LEU A 182 13.20 -3.50 22.77
N ALA A 183 13.48 -3.34 21.48
CA ALA A 183 14.27 -2.22 20.97
C ALA A 183 13.59 -0.86 21.28
N CYS A 184 12.27 -0.78 21.18
CA CYS A 184 11.50 0.40 21.55
C CYS A 184 11.50 0.65 23.07
N CYS A 185 11.47 -0.40 23.91
CA CYS A 185 11.64 -0.27 25.36
C CYS A 185 13.00 0.37 25.70
N MET A 186 14.08 -0.06 25.03
CA MET A 186 15.42 0.51 25.20
C MET A 186 15.46 2.00 24.81
N GLU A 187 14.83 2.37 23.69
CA GLU A 187 14.74 3.76 23.25
C GLU A 187 13.97 4.63 24.26
N ILE A 188 12.83 4.15 24.75
CA ILE A 188 12.03 4.86 25.77
C ILE A 188 12.83 5.01 27.07
N ALA A 189 13.50 3.95 27.52
CA ALA A 189 14.33 3.98 28.74
C ALA A 189 15.44 5.04 28.64
N GLN A 190 16.13 5.12 27.49
CA GLN A 190 17.13 6.16 27.25
C GLN A 190 16.52 7.56 27.25
N ALA A 191 15.38 7.74 26.58
CA ALA A 191 14.71 9.02 26.47
C ALA A 191 14.22 9.56 27.83
N VAL A 192 13.61 8.71 28.68
CA VAL A 192 13.12 9.13 30.00
C VAL A 192 14.22 9.36 31.03
N ARG A 193 15.38 8.72 30.85
CA ARG A 193 16.57 8.91 31.70
C ARG A 193 17.43 10.10 31.28
N ALA A 194 17.20 10.64 30.08
CA ALA A 194 17.89 11.83 29.62
C ALA A 194 17.53 13.06 30.48
N PRO A 195 18.46 14.02 30.70
CA PRO A 195 18.18 15.22 31.50
C PRO A 195 16.98 16.05 31.01
N ASN A 196 16.76 16.03 29.69
CA ASN A 196 15.58 16.61 29.05
C ASN A 196 15.09 15.66 27.95
N PRO A 197 14.00 14.89 28.20
CA PRO A 197 13.47 13.95 27.21
C PRO A 197 13.11 14.60 25.87
N ALA A 198 12.67 15.86 25.84
CA ALA A 198 12.35 16.56 24.59
C ALA A 198 13.60 16.87 23.74
N ALA A 199 14.79 16.94 24.34
CA ALA A 199 16.05 17.17 23.65
C ALA A 199 16.81 15.88 23.32
N TYR A 200 16.35 14.72 23.81
CA TYR A 200 16.94 13.42 23.48
C TYR A 200 16.87 13.18 21.97
N VAL A 201 18.03 12.86 21.38
CA VAL A 201 18.15 12.59 19.94
C VAL A 201 17.83 11.12 19.71
N SER A 202 16.63 10.86 19.20
CA SER A 202 16.13 9.52 18.94
C SER A 202 16.46 9.07 17.52
N HIS A 203 16.86 7.81 17.39
CA HIS A 203 17.19 7.15 16.13
C HIS A 203 16.12 6.15 15.69
N PHE A 204 15.23 5.79 16.62
CA PHE A 204 14.24 4.74 16.43
C PHE A 204 13.15 5.14 15.41
N PRO A 205 12.87 4.30 14.39
CA PRO A 205 11.77 4.54 13.46
C PRO A 205 10.42 4.28 14.13
N VAL A 206 9.46 5.18 13.92
CA VAL A 206 8.07 5.00 14.37
C VAL A 206 7.17 4.74 13.17
N HIS A 207 6.37 3.68 13.28
CA HIS A 207 5.56 3.16 12.19
C HIS A 207 4.12 3.66 12.27
N GLN A 208 3.52 3.96 11.12
CA GLN A 208 2.09 4.24 10.95
C GLN A 208 1.54 3.38 9.80
N ASP A 209 0.58 2.52 10.12
CA ASP A 209 0.04 1.50 9.21
C ASP A 209 -1.35 1.85 8.71
N GLY A 210 -1.60 1.63 7.42
CA GLY A 210 -2.96 1.60 6.89
C GLY A 210 -3.76 0.44 7.50
N SER A 211 -5.01 0.69 7.91
CA SER A 211 -5.79 -0.36 8.60
C SER A 211 -6.06 -1.59 7.73
N CYS A 212 -6.42 -1.34 6.47
CA CYS A 212 -6.52 -2.32 5.39
C CYS A 212 -6.40 -1.56 4.07
N ASN A 213 -5.16 -1.27 3.66
CA ASN A 213 -4.87 -0.29 2.61
C ASN A 213 -5.62 -0.57 1.30
N GLY A 214 -5.64 -1.82 0.82
CA GLY A 214 -6.39 -2.17 -0.38
C GLY A 214 -7.90 -1.84 -0.31
N LEU A 215 -8.55 -2.09 0.84
CA LEU A 215 -9.95 -1.69 1.05
C LEU A 215 -10.11 -0.18 1.17
N GLN A 216 -9.12 0.54 1.71
CA GLN A 216 -9.12 2.01 1.75
C GLN A 216 -9.13 2.60 0.33
N HIS A 217 -8.28 2.09 -0.56
CA HIS A 217 -8.28 2.51 -1.97
C HIS A 217 -9.62 2.18 -2.66
N TYR A 218 -10.20 1.00 -2.44
CA TYR A 218 -11.50 0.68 -3.03
C TYR A 218 -12.63 1.57 -2.50
N ALA A 219 -12.67 1.83 -1.19
CA ALA A 219 -13.67 2.72 -0.58
C ALA A 219 -13.57 4.14 -1.15
N ALA A 220 -12.34 4.63 -1.36
CA ALA A 220 -12.10 5.94 -1.96
C ALA A 220 -12.48 6.00 -3.46
N LEU A 221 -12.11 4.99 -4.25
CA LEU A 221 -12.50 4.89 -5.67
C LEU A 221 -14.02 4.83 -5.83
N GLY A 222 -14.69 4.05 -4.98
CA GLY A 222 -16.13 3.85 -5.03
C GLY A 222 -16.95 4.88 -4.27
N ARG A 223 -16.32 5.80 -3.53
CA ARG A 223 -16.98 6.72 -2.58
C ARG A 223 -18.02 6.01 -1.69
N ASP A 224 -17.64 4.83 -1.18
CA ASP A 224 -18.49 3.96 -0.37
C ASP A 224 -18.46 4.39 1.10
N SER A 225 -19.54 4.98 1.61
CA SER A 225 -19.59 5.49 3.00
C SER A 225 -19.47 4.38 4.05
N VAL A 226 -20.08 3.22 3.82
CA VAL A 226 -20.04 2.09 4.79
C VAL A 226 -18.66 1.46 4.78
N GLY A 227 -18.10 1.25 3.58
CA GLY A 227 -16.74 0.79 3.43
C GLY A 227 -15.73 1.75 4.03
N ALA A 228 -15.87 3.06 3.76
CA ALA A 228 -15.01 4.11 4.27
C ALA A 228 -14.98 4.18 5.80
N ALA A 229 -16.14 4.06 6.46
CA ALA A 229 -16.21 3.96 7.92
C ALA A 229 -15.47 2.73 8.44
N SER A 230 -15.70 1.57 7.82
CA SER A 230 -15.12 0.28 8.26
C SER A 230 -13.59 0.22 8.21
N VAL A 231 -12.96 1.07 7.39
CA VAL A 231 -11.50 1.12 7.19
C VAL A 231 -10.89 2.49 7.52
N ASN A 232 -11.53 3.23 8.42
CA ASN A 232 -11.02 4.46 9.02
C ASN A 232 -10.75 5.61 8.03
N LEU A 233 -11.49 5.69 6.93
CA LEU A 233 -11.51 6.93 6.11
C LEU A 233 -12.41 8.00 6.73
N VAL A 234 -13.45 7.58 7.46
CA VAL A 234 -14.32 8.48 8.23
C VAL A 234 -13.69 8.73 9.61
N PRO A 235 -13.58 9.99 10.07
CA PRO A 235 -13.10 10.31 11.41
C PRO A 235 -13.92 9.61 12.49
N SER A 236 -13.22 9.11 13.51
CA SER A 236 -13.80 8.48 14.69
C SER A 236 -12.85 8.66 15.87
N ASP A 237 -13.40 8.65 17.09
CA ASP A 237 -12.64 8.73 18.32
C ASP A 237 -11.92 7.42 18.65
N VAL A 238 -12.42 6.30 18.10
CA VAL A 238 -11.85 4.96 18.25
C VAL A 238 -11.62 4.27 16.90
N PRO A 239 -10.54 3.48 16.76
CA PRO A 239 -10.24 2.79 15.51
C PRO A 239 -11.31 1.76 15.16
N GLN A 240 -11.76 1.78 13.91
CA GLN A 240 -12.63 0.77 13.33
C GLN A 240 -11.81 -0.44 12.89
N ASP A 241 -12.35 -1.64 13.13
CA ASP A 241 -11.68 -2.91 12.89
C ASP A 241 -12.50 -3.77 11.93
N VAL A 242 -12.25 -3.60 10.63
CA VAL A 242 -12.90 -4.37 9.56
C VAL A 242 -12.82 -5.88 9.79
N TYR A 243 -11.71 -6.36 10.36
CA TYR A 243 -11.50 -7.80 10.60
C TYR A 243 -12.47 -8.33 11.67
N SER A 244 -12.72 -7.55 12.72
CA SER A 244 -13.70 -7.90 13.76
C SER A 244 -15.13 -7.80 13.24
N SER A 245 -15.41 -6.82 12.39
CA SER A 245 -16.73 -6.68 11.75
C SER A 245 -17.03 -7.87 10.84
N VAL A 246 -16.06 -8.29 10.03
CA VAL A 246 -16.20 -9.51 9.20
C VAL A 246 -16.34 -10.76 10.06
N ALA A 247 -15.56 -10.90 11.14
CA ALA A 247 -15.69 -12.03 12.06
C ALA A 247 -17.10 -12.11 12.68
N ALA A 248 -17.66 -10.96 13.10
CA ALA A 248 -19.01 -10.89 13.63
C ALA A 248 -20.07 -11.27 12.58
N GLN A 249 -19.92 -10.81 11.33
CA GLN A 249 -20.82 -11.20 10.24
C GLN A 249 -20.75 -12.71 9.94
N VAL A 250 -19.55 -13.28 9.93
CA VAL A 250 -19.35 -14.73 9.74
C VAL A 250 -19.97 -15.54 10.89
N GLU A 251 -19.93 -15.03 12.13
CA GLU A 251 -20.60 -15.65 13.28
C GLU A 251 -22.14 -15.63 13.14
N VAL A 252 -22.73 -14.56 12.58
CA VAL A 252 -24.16 -14.52 12.26
C VAL A 252 -24.53 -15.61 11.26
N PHE A 253 -23.77 -15.75 10.16
CA PHE A 253 -24.00 -16.81 9.18
C PHE A 253 -23.79 -18.21 9.77
N ARG A 254 -22.77 -18.38 10.62
CA ARG A 254 -22.52 -19.64 11.33
C ARG A 254 -23.72 -20.03 12.20
N ARG A 255 -24.26 -19.09 12.99
CA ARG A 255 -25.42 -19.35 13.85
C ARG A 255 -26.64 -19.81 13.05
N GLN A 256 -26.96 -19.10 11.96
CA GLN A 256 -28.06 -19.48 11.06
C GLN A 256 -27.87 -20.87 10.45
N ASP A 257 -26.65 -21.22 10.04
CA ASP A 257 -26.34 -22.55 9.51
C ASP A 257 -26.38 -23.64 10.58
N ALA A 258 -25.97 -23.33 11.82
CA ALA A 258 -26.05 -24.24 12.95
C ALA A 258 -27.51 -24.57 13.32
N GLU A 259 -28.39 -23.56 13.33
CA GLU A 259 -29.85 -23.71 13.51
C GLU A 259 -30.48 -24.57 12.40
N ARG A 260 -29.99 -24.44 11.17
CA ARG A 260 -30.38 -25.30 10.02
C ARG A 260 -29.80 -26.71 10.06
N GLY A 261 -29.03 -27.06 11.11
CA GLY A 261 -28.48 -28.40 11.28
C GLY A 261 -27.16 -28.66 10.57
N VAL A 262 -26.47 -27.64 10.04
CA VAL A 262 -25.16 -27.81 9.39
C VAL A 262 -24.10 -28.15 10.44
N GLN A 263 -23.57 -29.37 10.40
CA GLN A 263 -22.65 -29.90 11.42
C GLN A 263 -21.39 -29.04 11.60
N VAL A 264 -20.72 -28.64 10.51
CA VAL A 264 -19.50 -27.82 10.57
C VAL A 264 -19.75 -26.45 11.23
N ALA A 265 -20.95 -25.88 11.07
CA ALA A 265 -21.32 -24.62 11.69
C ALA A 265 -21.54 -24.75 13.20
N LYS A 266 -22.03 -25.90 13.69
CA LYS A 266 -22.11 -26.20 15.12
C LYS A 266 -20.72 -26.33 15.75
N VAL A 267 -19.82 -27.08 15.10
CA VAL A 267 -18.43 -27.27 15.58
C VAL A 267 -17.65 -25.96 15.64
N LEU A 268 -17.95 -25.01 14.77
CA LEU A 268 -17.29 -23.70 14.71
C LEU A 268 -17.72 -22.71 15.79
N GLU A 269 -18.66 -23.07 16.66
CA GLU A 269 -19.09 -22.20 17.76
C GLU A 269 -17.92 -21.84 18.69
N GLY A 270 -17.72 -20.54 18.94
CA GLY A 270 -16.62 -20.04 19.76
C GLY A 270 -15.25 -19.93 19.07
N PHE A 271 -15.10 -20.45 17.84
CA PHE A 271 -13.81 -20.45 17.12
C PHE A 271 -13.66 -19.34 16.07
N ILE A 272 -14.73 -18.59 15.76
CA ILE A 272 -14.67 -17.47 14.82
C ILE A 272 -14.07 -16.25 15.51
N SER A 273 -12.79 -16.00 15.23
CA SER A 273 -12.05 -14.88 15.81
C SER A 273 -11.43 -13.97 14.74
N ARG A 274 -11.08 -12.75 15.16
CA ARG A 274 -10.31 -11.80 14.33
C ARG A 274 -9.05 -12.46 13.75
N LYS A 275 -8.30 -13.22 14.56
CA LYS A 275 -7.05 -13.88 14.15
C LYS A 275 -7.26 -14.88 13.01
N VAL A 276 -8.38 -15.60 13.02
CA VAL A 276 -8.72 -16.60 11.99
C VAL A 276 -9.05 -15.93 10.65
N VAL A 277 -9.78 -14.82 10.64
CA VAL A 277 -10.23 -14.18 9.38
C VAL A 277 -9.27 -13.10 8.85
N LYS A 278 -8.42 -12.51 9.71
CA LYS A 278 -7.59 -11.33 9.40
C LYS A 278 -6.81 -11.48 8.08
N GLN A 279 -6.04 -12.56 7.95
CA GLN A 279 -5.17 -12.75 6.78
C GLN A 279 -5.96 -12.87 5.48
N THR A 280 -7.09 -13.58 5.50
CA THR A 280 -7.94 -13.74 4.32
C THR A 280 -8.61 -12.44 3.95
N VAL A 281 -9.16 -11.69 4.91
CA VAL A 281 -9.74 -10.36 4.64
C VAL A 281 -8.70 -9.41 4.03
N MET A 282 -7.49 -9.38 4.59
CA MET A 282 -6.38 -8.54 4.12
C MET A 282 -5.92 -8.89 2.71
N THR A 283 -5.94 -10.18 2.33
CA THR A 283 -5.36 -10.63 1.07
C THR A 283 -6.38 -10.82 -0.06
N VAL A 284 -7.69 -10.86 0.23
CA VAL A 284 -8.74 -10.96 -0.79
C VAL A 284 -8.76 -9.73 -1.71
N VAL A 285 -8.52 -8.54 -1.19
CA VAL A 285 -8.39 -7.32 -2.01
C VAL A 285 -7.21 -7.39 -2.97
N TYR A 286 -6.20 -8.20 -2.65
CA TYR A 286 -5.03 -8.46 -3.46
C TYR A 286 -5.17 -9.75 -4.30
N GLY A 287 -6.40 -10.20 -4.55
CA GLY A 287 -6.69 -11.24 -5.53
C GLY A 287 -6.58 -12.67 -5.00
N VAL A 288 -6.52 -12.85 -3.67
CA VAL A 288 -6.63 -14.19 -3.07
C VAL A 288 -7.98 -14.81 -3.45
N THR A 289 -7.91 -16.04 -3.93
CA THR A 289 -9.08 -16.84 -4.28
C THR A 289 -9.59 -17.61 -3.07
N ARG A 290 -10.79 -18.19 -3.16
CA ARG A 290 -11.32 -19.09 -2.12
C ARG A 290 -10.37 -20.24 -1.79
N TYR A 291 -9.59 -20.72 -2.76
CA TYR A 291 -8.58 -21.76 -2.51
C TYR A 291 -7.44 -21.25 -1.62
N GLY A 292 -6.87 -20.08 -1.95
CA GLY A 292 -5.82 -19.45 -1.15
C GLY A 292 -6.30 -19.05 0.24
N GLY A 293 -7.50 -18.46 0.34
CA GLY A 293 -8.11 -18.10 1.62
C GLY A 293 -8.40 -19.31 2.50
N ARG A 294 -8.82 -20.44 1.92
CA ARG A 294 -9.02 -21.70 2.64
C ARG A 294 -7.71 -22.17 3.29
N LEU A 295 -6.59 -22.13 2.56
CA LEU A 295 -5.27 -22.51 3.10
C LEU A 295 -4.82 -21.61 4.25
N GLN A 296 -5.06 -20.30 4.15
CA GLN A 296 -4.76 -19.35 5.22
C GLN A 296 -5.59 -19.62 6.48
N ILE A 297 -6.90 -19.83 6.32
CA ILE A 297 -7.81 -20.16 7.43
C ILE A 297 -7.42 -21.52 8.04
N GLU A 298 -7.12 -22.52 7.20
CA GLU A 298 -6.65 -23.84 7.65
C GLU A 298 -5.40 -23.71 8.54
N LYS A 299 -4.40 -22.92 8.13
CA LYS A 299 -3.19 -22.67 8.93
C LYS A 299 -3.55 -22.11 10.31
N ARG A 300 -4.48 -21.15 10.39
CA ARG A 300 -4.92 -20.55 11.65
C ARG A 300 -5.75 -21.50 12.52
N LEU A 301 -6.58 -22.37 11.94
CA LEU A 301 -7.34 -23.38 12.69
C LEU A 301 -6.44 -24.46 13.29
N ARG A 302 -5.34 -24.83 12.60
CA ARG A 302 -4.36 -25.81 13.10
C ARG A 302 -3.56 -25.30 14.31
N GLU A 303 -3.48 -23.99 14.50
CA GLU A 303 -2.82 -23.37 15.67
C GLU A 303 -3.72 -23.39 16.92
N LEU A 304 -5.01 -23.71 16.79
CA LEU A 304 -5.95 -23.79 17.90
C LEU A 304 -5.96 -25.22 18.46
N SER A 305 -5.33 -25.44 19.61
CA SER A 305 -5.28 -26.75 20.28
C SER A 305 -6.67 -27.31 20.59
N ASP A 306 -7.60 -26.42 20.93
CA ASP A 306 -8.93 -26.80 21.43
C ASP A 306 -9.94 -27.01 20.30
N PHE A 307 -9.52 -26.74 19.04
CA PHE A 307 -10.37 -26.95 17.87
C PHE A 307 -10.29 -28.42 17.38
N PRO A 308 -11.43 -29.08 17.10
CA PRO A 308 -11.46 -30.44 16.57
C PRO A 308 -10.73 -30.57 15.22
N GLN A 309 -9.54 -31.18 15.25
CA GLN A 309 -8.61 -31.18 14.11
C GLN A 309 -9.15 -31.96 12.90
N GLU A 310 -10.06 -32.91 13.12
CA GLU A 310 -10.75 -33.66 12.07
C GLU A 310 -11.68 -32.78 11.21
N PHE A 311 -12.15 -31.64 11.75
CA PHE A 311 -13.03 -30.72 11.04
C PHE A 311 -12.27 -29.61 10.28
N VAL A 312 -10.95 -29.48 10.43
CA VAL A 312 -10.16 -28.36 9.87
C VAL A 312 -10.40 -28.14 8.37
N TRP A 313 -10.43 -29.21 7.58
CA TRP A 313 -10.64 -29.10 6.14
C TRP A 313 -12.06 -28.60 5.80
N GLN A 314 -13.08 -29.17 6.43
CA GLN A 314 -14.47 -28.76 6.22
C GLN A 314 -14.73 -27.34 6.74
N ALA A 315 -14.21 -27.02 7.92
CA ALA A 315 -14.32 -25.73 8.59
C ALA A 315 -13.65 -24.62 7.78
N SER A 316 -12.43 -24.83 7.30
CA SER A 316 -11.74 -23.85 6.45
C SER A 316 -12.50 -23.58 5.14
N HIS A 317 -13.08 -24.62 4.53
CA HIS A 317 -13.90 -24.46 3.32
C HIS A 317 -15.21 -23.72 3.59
N TYR A 318 -15.85 -23.98 4.74
CA TYR A 318 -17.03 -23.25 5.18
C TYR A 318 -16.70 -21.77 5.45
N LEU A 319 -15.71 -21.51 6.30
CA LEU A 319 -15.33 -20.15 6.71
C LEU A 319 -14.89 -19.29 5.53
N VAL A 320 -14.09 -19.81 4.59
CA VAL A 320 -13.68 -19.01 3.43
C VAL A 320 -14.90 -18.58 2.59
N ARG A 321 -15.93 -19.42 2.47
CA ARG A 321 -17.16 -19.03 1.77
C ARG A 321 -17.87 -17.90 2.51
N GLN A 322 -17.99 -18.01 3.83
CA GLN A 322 -18.67 -17.00 4.64
C GLN A 322 -17.89 -15.67 4.71
N VAL A 323 -16.56 -15.71 4.76
CA VAL A 323 -15.72 -14.50 4.68
C VAL A 323 -15.94 -13.78 3.34
N PHE A 324 -15.94 -14.51 2.22
CA PHE A 324 -16.20 -13.91 0.91
C PHE A 324 -17.63 -13.35 0.81
N ASN A 325 -18.63 -14.05 1.36
CA ASN A 325 -20.01 -13.55 1.39
C ASN A 325 -20.11 -12.26 2.23
N SER A 326 -19.48 -12.24 3.40
CA SER A 326 -19.45 -11.06 4.29
C SER A 326 -18.82 -9.85 3.60
N LEU A 327 -17.67 -10.04 2.93
CA LEU A 327 -17.04 -8.96 2.17
C LEU A 327 -17.91 -8.47 1.01
N GLN A 328 -18.66 -9.36 0.36
CA GLN A 328 -19.57 -8.97 -0.73
C GLN A 328 -20.79 -8.17 -0.25
N GLU A 329 -21.28 -8.43 0.96
CA GLU A 329 -22.36 -7.67 1.57
C GLU A 329 -21.87 -6.31 2.10
N MET A 330 -20.72 -6.29 2.77
CA MET A 330 -20.18 -5.08 3.39
C MET A 330 -19.61 -4.07 2.38
N PHE A 331 -19.09 -4.52 1.23
CA PHE A 331 -18.34 -3.68 0.29
C PHE A 331 -18.89 -3.77 -1.15
N SER A 332 -20.13 -3.31 -1.32
CA SER A 332 -20.84 -3.40 -2.61
C SER A 332 -20.14 -2.62 -3.74
N SER A 333 -19.64 -1.42 -3.47
CA SER A 333 -18.88 -0.61 -4.44
C SER A 333 -17.55 -1.25 -4.81
N THR A 334 -16.81 -1.77 -3.83
CA THR A 334 -15.57 -2.54 -4.06
C THR A 334 -15.82 -3.70 -5.01
N ARG A 335 -16.91 -4.46 -4.78
CA ARG A 335 -17.29 -5.58 -5.63
C ARG A 335 -17.61 -5.13 -7.07
N ALA A 336 -18.30 -4.01 -7.23
CA ALA A 336 -18.63 -3.47 -8.55
C ALA A 336 -17.35 -3.09 -9.33
N ILE A 337 -16.40 -2.42 -8.67
CA ILE A 337 -15.11 -2.05 -9.27
C ILE A 337 -14.27 -3.28 -9.60
N GLN A 338 -14.15 -4.24 -8.68
CA GLN A 338 -13.44 -5.50 -8.94
C GLN A 338 -14.01 -6.24 -10.13
N ARG A 339 -15.34 -6.35 -10.23
CA ARG A 339 -16.01 -6.99 -11.37
C ARG A 339 -15.73 -6.25 -12.68
N TRP A 340 -15.80 -4.91 -12.65
CA TRP A 340 -15.52 -4.07 -13.81
C TRP A 340 -14.10 -4.28 -14.32
N LEU A 341 -13.10 -4.25 -13.43
CA LEU A 341 -11.70 -4.54 -13.76
C LEU A 341 -11.53 -5.97 -14.30
N THR A 342 -12.03 -6.98 -13.60
CA THR A 342 -11.89 -8.39 -14.00
C THR A 342 -12.50 -8.68 -15.38
N GLU A 343 -13.72 -8.21 -15.67
CA GLU A 343 -14.34 -8.45 -16.97
C GLU A 343 -13.67 -7.65 -18.09
N SER A 344 -13.20 -6.43 -17.81
CA SER A 344 -12.39 -5.64 -18.77
C SER A 344 -11.13 -6.38 -19.16
N ALA A 345 -10.34 -6.83 -18.18
CA ALA A 345 -9.11 -7.59 -18.41
C ALA A 345 -9.37 -8.92 -19.13
N ARG A 346 -10.48 -9.59 -18.83
CA ARG A 346 -10.88 -10.82 -19.53
C ARG A 346 -11.12 -10.57 -21.01
N LEU A 347 -11.81 -9.49 -21.38
CA LEU A 347 -12.11 -9.16 -22.77
C LEU A 347 -10.85 -8.72 -23.52
N ILE A 348 -10.00 -7.88 -22.91
CA ILE A 348 -8.69 -7.47 -23.46
C ILE A 348 -7.82 -8.69 -23.74
N ALA A 349 -7.65 -9.59 -22.75
CA ALA A 349 -6.82 -10.77 -22.92
C ALA A 349 -7.38 -11.76 -23.96
N ARG A 350 -8.71 -11.81 -24.15
CA ARG A 350 -9.33 -12.62 -25.22
C ARG A 350 -9.07 -12.08 -26.62
N SER A 351 -8.86 -10.77 -26.76
CA SER A 351 -8.39 -10.19 -28.04
C SER A 351 -6.90 -10.45 -28.32
N GLY A 352 -6.21 -11.15 -27.41
CA GLY A 352 -4.81 -11.52 -27.58
C GLY A 352 -3.81 -10.45 -27.16
N LEU A 353 -4.25 -9.44 -26.39
CA LEU A 353 -3.40 -8.37 -25.88
C LEU A 353 -3.27 -8.46 -24.36
N ALA A 354 -2.10 -8.13 -23.82
CA ALA A 354 -1.90 -8.01 -22.38
C ALA A 354 -2.57 -6.72 -21.85
N VAL A 355 -2.95 -6.72 -20.57
CA VAL A 355 -3.49 -5.53 -19.93
C VAL A 355 -2.37 -4.57 -19.57
N GLU A 356 -2.56 -3.31 -19.93
CA GLU A 356 -1.65 -2.19 -19.75
C GLU A 356 -2.45 -1.01 -19.17
N TRP A 357 -1.83 -0.22 -18.30
CA TRP A 357 -2.38 1.06 -17.84
C TRP A 357 -1.25 2.00 -17.40
N VAL A 358 -1.60 3.24 -17.11
CA VAL A 358 -0.67 4.25 -16.58
C VAL A 358 -1.17 4.69 -15.22
N THR A 359 -0.28 4.76 -14.23
CA THR A 359 -0.65 5.27 -12.89
C THR A 359 -0.94 6.77 -12.92
N PRO A 360 -1.61 7.33 -11.90
CA PRO A 360 -1.77 8.79 -11.80
C PRO A 360 -0.46 9.59 -11.74
N LEU A 361 0.69 8.92 -11.51
CA LEU A 361 2.03 9.52 -11.57
C LEU A 361 2.71 9.38 -12.94
N GLY A 362 2.03 8.82 -13.95
CA GLY A 362 2.58 8.67 -15.29
C GLY A 362 3.43 7.41 -15.50
N ILE A 363 3.39 6.45 -14.58
CA ILE A 363 4.22 5.23 -14.66
C ILE A 363 3.44 4.17 -15.46
N PRO A 364 3.99 3.66 -16.58
CA PRO A 364 3.33 2.62 -17.36
C PRO A 364 3.49 1.24 -16.68
N ILE A 365 2.39 0.49 -16.59
CA ILE A 365 2.33 -0.85 -16.00
C ILE A 365 1.80 -1.83 -17.03
N ILE A 366 2.47 -2.98 -17.17
CA ILE A 366 2.09 -4.05 -18.10
C ILE A 366 2.01 -5.37 -17.31
N GLN A 367 0.93 -6.14 -17.51
CA GLN A 367 0.86 -7.50 -16.96
C GLN A 367 1.60 -8.50 -17.87
N PRO A 368 2.70 -9.12 -17.44
CA PRO A 368 3.51 -9.99 -18.30
C PRO A 368 2.93 -11.41 -18.44
N TYR A 369 1.68 -11.63 -18.05
CA TYR A 369 1.10 -12.96 -17.98
C TYR A 369 0.76 -13.50 -19.37
N HIS A 370 1.71 -14.23 -19.93
CA HIS A 370 1.57 -14.99 -21.17
C HIS A 370 1.58 -16.50 -20.88
N HIS A 371 1.22 -17.31 -21.88
CA HIS A 371 1.38 -18.76 -21.81
C HIS A 371 2.88 -19.11 -21.86
N ASP A 372 3.27 -20.15 -21.13
CA ASP A 372 4.68 -20.56 -21.08
C ASP A 372 5.08 -21.16 -22.42
N SER A 373 6.25 -20.76 -22.95
CA SER A 373 6.85 -21.41 -24.11
C SER A 373 7.72 -22.57 -23.65
N LYS A 374 7.49 -23.76 -24.21
CA LYS A 374 8.31 -24.95 -23.94
C LYS A 374 9.40 -25.04 -25.01
N VAL A 375 10.65 -24.92 -24.60
CA VAL A 375 11.81 -25.15 -25.45
C VAL A 375 12.40 -26.50 -25.05
N SER A 376 12.25 -27.50 -25.91
CA SER A 376 12.86 -28.81 -25.71
C SER A 376 14.18 -28.87 -26.48
N ILE A 377 15.27 -29.09 -25.76
CA ILE A 377 16.60 -29.33 -26.34
C ILE A 377 16.86 -30.83 -26.24
N SER A 378 16.86 -31.52 -27.38
CA SER A 378 17.15 -32.95 -27.44
C SER A 378 18.65 -33.16 -27.56
N GLY A 379 19.29 -33.71 -26.53
CA GLY A 379 20.59 -34.37 -26.64
C GLY A 379 20.41 -35.86 -26.95
N GLY A 380 21.42 -36.48 -27.55
CA GLY A 380 21.31 -37.86 -28.08
C GLY A 380 20.83 -38.93 -27.08
N ILE A 381 21.10 -38.75 -25.77
CA ILE A 381 20.70 -39.70 -24.70
C ILE A 381 19.75 -39.05 -23.67
N GLN A 382 19.60 -37.72 -23.65
CA GLN A 382 18.73 -36.99 -22.71
C GLN A 382 18.09 -35.79 -23.39
N SER A 383 16.80 -35.58 -23.14
CA SER A 383 16.10 -34.36 -23.54
C SER A 383 15.89 -33.46 -22.32
N LEU A 384 16.22 -32.17 -22.47
CA LEU A 384 15.98 -31.15 -21.46
C LEU A 384 14.84 -30.26 -21.95
N THR A 385 13.76 -30.18 -21.19
CA THR A 385 12.65 -29.25 -21.46
C THR A 385 12.76 -28.05 -20.55
N PHE A 386 13.01 -26.88 -21.14
CA PHE A 386 12.95 -25.60 -20.45
C PHE A 386 11.56 -24.99 -20.67
N CYS A 387 10.94 -24.52 -19.59
CA CYS A 387 9.75 -23.68 -19.70
C CYS A 387 10.19 -22.24 -19.51
N SER A 388 10.07 -21.41 -20.55
CA SER A 388 10.29 -19.97 -20.43
C SER A 388 8.97 -19.29 -20.10
N SER A 389 8.86 -18.75 -18.89
CA SER A 389 7.74 -17.92 -18.47
C SER A 389 8.09 -16.45 -18.69
N GLY A 390 7.32 -15.74 -19.52
CA GLY A 390 7.53 -14.30 -19.80
C GLY A 390 7.80 -13.94 -21.25
N ASP A 391 7.72 -14.90 -22.19
CA ASP A 391 7.78 -14.60 -23.62
C ASP A 391 6.53 -13.81 -24.05
N THR A 392 6.71 -12.51 -24.30
CA THR A 392 5.65 -11.59 -24.75
C THR A 392 5.14 -11.89 -26.16
N ASN A 393 5.82 -12.76 -26.91
CA ASN A 393 5.32 -13.25 -28.20
C ASN A 393 4.25 -14.34 -28.03
N GLN A 394 4.14 -14.97 -26.84
CA GLN A 394 3.10 -15.94 -26.56
C GLN A 394 1.76 -15.24 -26.36
N LYS A 395 0.65 -15.99 -26.53
CA LYS A 395 -0.67 -15.43 -26.24
C LYS A 395 -0.81 -15.09 -24.75
N PRO A 396 -1.49 -13.99 -24.40
CA PRO A 396 -1.78 -13.66 -23.00
C PRO A 396 -2.57 -14.77 -22.31
N ASN A 397 -2.16 -15.12 -21.09
CA ASN A 397 -2.90 -16.05 -20.26
C ASN A 397 -4.13 -15.35 -19.67
N THR A 398 -5.29 -15.55 -20.30
CA THR A 398 -6.54 -14.85 -19.93
C THR A 398 -6.91 -15.01 -18.46
N LEU A 399 -6.66 -16.18 -17.85
CA LEU A 399 -6.98 -16.42 -16.44
C LEU A 399 -6.09 -15.60 -15.51
N LYS A 400 -4.78 -15.56 -15.76
CA LYS A 400 -3.84 -14.77 -14.96
C LYS A 400 -4.06 -13.26 -15.14
N GLN A 401 -4.28 -12.80 -16.38
CA GLN A 401 -4.59 -11.40 -16.71
C GLN A 401 -5.83 -10.92 -15.93
N LYS A 402 -6.97 -11.59 -16.09
CA LYS A 402 -8.23 -11.16 -15.45
C LYS A 402 -8.20 -11.20 -13.92
N ASN A 403 -7.52 -12.18 -13.33
CA ASN A 403 -7.46 -12.34 -11.87
C ASN A 403 -6.41 -11.41 -11.25
N GLY A 404 -5.34 -11.08 -11.98
CA GLY A 404 -4.27 -10.20 -11.52
C GLY A 404 -4.56 -8.72 -11.74
N PHE A 405 -5.48 -8.34 -12.65
CA PHE A 405 -5.67 -6.92 -12.95
C PHE A 405 -6.22 -6.10 -11.77
N PRO A 406 -7.32 -6.49 -11.08
CA PRO A 406 -7.76 -5.76 -9.90
C PRO A 406 -6.69 -5.55 -8.81
N PRO A 407 -5.96 -6.59 -8.36
CA PRO A 407 -4.98 -6.40 -7.31
C PRO A 407 -3.77 -5.60 -7.78
N ASN A 408 -3.27 -5.82 -9.01
CA ASN A 408 -2.14 -5.06 -9.53
C ASN A 408 -2.51 -3.58 -9.72
N PHE A 409 -3.75 -3.29 -10.10
CA PHE A 409 -4.24 -1.92 -10.22
C PHE A 409 -4.27 -1.21 -8.85
N ILE A 410 -4.82 -1.87 -7.81
CA ILE A 410 -4.80 -1.32 -6.45
C ILE A 410 -3.38 -1.16 -5.93
N HIS A 411 -2.48 -2.13 -6.18
CA HIS A 411 -1.07 -1.98 -5.85
C HIS A 411 -0.42 -0.78 -6.56
N SER A 412 -0.78 -0.52 -7.80
CA SER A 412 -0.26 0.67 -8.48
C SER A 412 -0.73 1.99 -7.83
N LEU A 413 -1.92 2.00 -7.20
CA LEU A 413 -2.43 3.14 -6.44
C LEU A 413 -1.80 3.26 -5.05
N ASP A 414 -1.58 2.15 -4.34
CA ASP A 414 -0.85 2.14 -3.06
C ASP A 414 0.55 2.76 -3.23
N SER A 415 1.21 2.36 -4.33
CA SER A 415 2.57 2.80 -4.63
C SER A 415 2.57 4.28 -5.04
N SER A 416 1.55 4.72 -5.78
CA SER A 416 1.38 6.14 -6.09
C SER A 416 1.15 6.98 -4.83
N HIS A 417 0.34 6.50 -3.88
CA HIS A 417 0.11 7.19 -2.61
C HIS A 417 1.37 7.25 -1.74
N MET A 418 2.10 6.14 -1.62
CA MET A 418 3.38 6.07 -0.93
C MET A 418 4.39 7.05 -1.53
N MET A 419 4.58 7.03 -2.85
CA MET A 419 5.53 7.92 -3.55
C MET A 419 5.18 9.39 -3.35
N LEU A 420 3.90 9.76 -3.48
CA LEU A 420 3.45 11.12 -3.21
C LEU A 420 3.75 11.54 -1.77
N THR A 421 3.50 10.64 -0.81
CA THR A 421 3.76 10.89 0.61
C THR A 421 5.26 11.08 0.86
N ALA A 422 6.11 10.19 0.33
CA ALA A 422 7.57 10.27 0.43
C ALA A 422 8.11 11.61 -0.10
N LEU A 423 7.73 12.00 -1.32
CA LEU A 423 8.19 13.24 -1.95
C LEU A 423 7.78 14.49 -1.14
N HIS A 424 6.56 14.53 -0.61
CA HIS A 424 6.09 15.67 0.17
C HIS A 424 6.67 15.70 1.59
N CYS A 425 6.93 14.54 2.20
CA CYS A 425 7.68 14.42 3.45
C CYS A 425 9.12 14.92 3.26
N TYR A 426 9.79 14.51 2.18
CA TYR A 426 11.14 14.96 1.85
C TYR A 426 11.23 16.49 1.72
N ARG A 427 10.27 17.12 1.03
CA ARG A 427 10.20 18.59 0.91
C ARG A 427 10.00 19.31 2.25
N LYS A 428 9.44 18.62 3.25
CA LYS A 428 9.31 19.11 4.63
C LYS A 428 10.51 18.74 5.51
N GLY A 429 11.52 18.08 4.94
CA GLY A 429 12.75 17.69 5.63
C GLY A 429 12.59 16.49 6.56
N LEU A 430 11.65 15.58 6.28
CA LEU A 430 11.46 14.33 7.03
C LEU A 430 12.30 13.21 6.43
N THR A 431 12.83 12.34 7.29
CA THR A 431 13.27 11.00 6.88
C THR A 431 12.03 10.13 6.74
N PHE A 432 11.89 9.47 5.59
CA PHE A 432 10.75 8.62 5.28
C PHE A 432 11.23 7.30 4.69
N VAL A 433 10.75 6.18 5.22
CA VAL A 433 10.87 4.86 4.61
C VAL A 433 9.53 4.15 4.65
N SER A 434 9.32 3.16 3.78
CA SER A 434 8.05 2.44 3.72
C SER A 434 8.22 0.95 3.53
N VAL A 435 7.49 0.18 4.32
CA VAL A 435 7.24 -1.25 4.07
C VAL A 435 5.81 -1.38 3.57
N HIS A 436 5.62 -1.31 2.25
CA HIS A 436 4.28 -1.27 1.64
C HIS A 436 3.42 -0.13 2.19
N ASP A 437 2.35 -0.48 2.89
CA ASP A 437 1.37 0.40 3.52
C ASP A 437 1.74 0.79 4.95
N CYS A 438 2.96 0.48 5.39
CA CYS A 438 3.56 0.89 6.65
C CYS A 438 4.55 2.04 6.41
N PHE A 439 4.26 3.23 6.91
CA PHE A 439 5.08 4.44 6.72
C PHE A 439 5.86 4.77 7.99
N TRP A 440 7.18 4.94 7.86
CA TRP A 440 8.08 5.13 8.98
C TRP A 440 8.77 6.49 8.91
N THR A 441 8.92 7.14 10.06
CA THR A 441 9.68 8.38 10.24
C THR A 441 10.18 8.48 11.67
N HIS A 442 10.94 9.53 12.02
CA HIS A 442 11.32 9.79 13.41
C HIS A 442 10.11 10.12 14.27
N ALA A 443 10.14 9.75 15.55
CA ALA A 443 9.04 10.02 16.49
C ALA A 443 8.63 11.51 16.55
N ALA A 444 9.57 12.43 16.33
CA ALA A 444 9.34 13.87 16.29
C ALA A 444 8.41 14.31 15.13
N ASP A 445 8.38 13.56 14.03
CA ASP A 445 7.80 13.97 12.75
C ASP A 445 6.50 13.24 12.40
N VAL A 446 6.06 12.27 13.22
CA VAL A 446 4.89 11.42 12.96
C VAL A 446 3.63 12.22 12.64
N ALA A 447 3.38 13.31 13.37
CA ALA A 447 2.23 14.19 13.13
C ALA A 447 2.27 14.84 11.74
N VAL A 448 3.44 15.28 11.29
CA VAL A 448 3.64 15.90 9.97
C VAL A 448 3.51 14.86 8.87
N MET A 449 4.09 13.67 9.05
CA MET A 449 3.95 12.55 8.11
C MET A 449 2.48 12.15 7.95
N ASN A 450 1.73 12.02 9.04
CA ASN A 450 0.31 11.68 9.00
C ASN A 450 -0.54 12.75 8.29
N GLN A 451 -0.24 14.03 8.50
CA GLN A 451 -0.87 15.11 7.75
C GLN A 451 -0.61 14.95 6.24
N VAL A 452 0.65 14.78 5.84
CA VAL A 452 1.03 14.61 4.43
C VAL A 452 0.38 13.37 3.83
N CYS A 453 0.39 12.24 4.56
CA CYS A 453 -0.22 10.98 4.14
C CYS A 453 -1.70 11.16 3.79
N ARG A 454 -2.49 11.77 4.69
CA ARG A 454 -3.91 12.04 4.45
C ARG A 454 -4.12 13.02 3.30
N GLU A 455 -3.35 14.11 3.24
CA GLU A 455 -3.43 15.10 2.16
C GLU A 455 -3.17 14.47 0.79
N GLN A 456 -2.14 13.64 0.67
CA GLN A 456 -1.80 12.99 -0.60
C GLN A 456 -2.80 11.92 -0.99
N PHE A 457 -3.37 11.17 -0.02
CA PHE A 457 -4.45 10.22 -0.30
C PHE A 457 -5.68 10.93 -0.88
N VAL A 458 -6.10 12.04 -0.26
CA VAL A 458 -7.23 12.83 -0.76
C VAL A 458 -6.92 13.41 -2.14
N ARG A 459 -5.74 13.98 -2.35
CA ARG A 459 -5.34 14.52 -3.66
C ARG A 459 -5.31 13.47 -4.76
N LEU A 460 -4.83 12.26 -4.45
CA LEU A 460 -4.80 11.15 -5.38
C LEU A 460 -6.22 10.76 -5.81
N HIS A 461 -7.10 10.46 -4.85
CA HIS A 461 -8.46 9.96 -5.13
C HIS A 461 -9.48 11.05 -5.49
N SER A 462 -9.10 12.33 -5.41
CA SER A 462 -9.87 13.43 -6.00
C SER A 462 -9.75 13.49 -7.53
N GLN A 463 -8.76 12.82 -8.11
CA GLN A 463 -8.68 12.65 -9.56
C GLN A 463 -9.72 11.62 -10.04
N PRO A 464 -10.22 11.74 -11.29
CA PRO A 464 -11.21 10.82 -11.83
C PRO A 464 -10.58 9.49 -12.31
N ILE A 465 -9.83 8.81 -11.42
CA ILE A 465 -8.96 7.68 -11.72
C ILE A 465 -9.63 6.59 -12.58
N LEU A 466 -10.85 6.15 -12.23
CA LEU A 466 -11.55 5.10 -12.98
C LEU A 466 -11.99 5.58 -14.38
N HIS A 467 -12.34 6.86 -14.52
CA HIS A 467 -12.68 7.43 -15.81
C HIS A 467 -11.43 7.62 -16.69
N ASP A 468 -10.31 8.03 -16.10
CA ASP A 468 -9.03 8.16 -16.80
C ASP A 468 -8.53 6.79 -17.27
N LEU A 469 -8.61 5.78 -16.42
CA LEU A 469 -8.34 4.39 -16.79
C LEU A 469 -9.28 3.93 -17.92
N SER A 470 -10.58 4.17 -17.79
CA SER A 470 -11.56 3.80 -18.83
C SER A 470 -11.21 4.43 -20.18
N ARG A 471 -10.94 5.75 -20.21
CA ARG A 471 -10.54 6.48 -21.43
C ARG A 471 -9.26 5.89 -22.03
N PHE A 472 -8.24 5.67 -21.20
CA PHE A 472 -6.99 5.07 -21.63
C PHE A 472 -7.21 3.69 -22.26
N LEU A 473 -7.99 2.81 -21.62
CA LEU A 473 -8.25 1.47 -22.12
C LEU A 473 -9.04 1.49 -23.44
N VAL A 474 -10.02 2.41 -23.57
CA VAL A 474 -10.76 2.58 -24.84
C VAL A 474 -9.81 3.02 -25.95
N GLU A 475 -8.99 4.03 -25.71
CA GLU A 475 -8.03 4.52 -26.71
C GLU A 475 -7.03 3.43 -27.11
N ARG A 476 -6.48 2.71 -26.13
CA ARG A 476 -5.44 1.69 -26.33
C ARG A 476 -5.94 0.44 -27.03
N TYR A 477 -7.17 0.00 -26.75
CA TYR A 477 -7.68 -1.31 -27.18
C TYR A 477 -8.84 -1.26 -28.18
N CYS A 478 -9.52 -0.12 -28.36
CA CYS A 478 -10.67 0.01 -29.27
C CYS A 478 -10.39 0.87 -30.52
N SER A 479 -9.35 1.72 -30.54
CA SER A 479 -9.10 2.67 -31.65
C SER A 479 -8.37 2.10 -32.89
N GLY A 480 -8.12 0.80 -32.97
CA GLY A 480 -7.37 0.18 -34.07
C GLY A 480 -8.23 -0.24 -35.29
N PRO A 481 -7.64 -0.48 -36.48
CA PRO A 481 -8.35 -0.88 -37.71
C PRO A 481 -9.07 -2.25 -37.65
N ARG A 482 -9.00 -2.95 -36.52
CA ARG A 482 -9.79 -4.17 -36.19
C ARG A 482 -11.10 -3.85 -35.45
N SER A 483 -11.49 -2.57 -35.35
CA SER A 483 -12.60 -2.05 -34.54
C SER A 483 -14.01 -2.44 -35.01
N THR A 484 -14.16 -3.05 -36.19
CA THR A 484 -15.46 -3.46 -36.74
C THR A 484 -15.98 -4.80 -36.19
N ASN A 485 -15.21 -5.48 -35.34
CA ASN A 485 -15.62 -6.76 -34.76
C ASN A 485 -16.57 -6.56 -33.57
N ALA A 486 -17.64 -7.36 -33.49
CA ALA A 486 -18.59 -7.36 -32.37
C ALA A 486 -17.94 -7.54 -30.98
N GLN A 487 -16.75 -8.15 -30.93
CA GLN A 487 -15.94 -8.26 -29.71
C GLN A 487 -15.39 -6.92 -29.22
N VAL A 488 -15.00 -6.02 -30.13
CA VAL A 488 -14.50 -4.67 -29.79
C VAL A 488 -15.65 -3.80 -29.29
N ALA A 489 -16.83 -3.87 -29.92
CA ALA A 489 -18.01 -3.17 -29.46
C ALA A 489 -18.39 -3.59 -28.02
N LYS A 490 -18.38 -4.90 -27.73
CA LYS A 490 -18.62 -5.42 -26.38
C LYS A 490 -17.56 -4.99 -25.37
N LEU A 491 -16.29 -4.95 -25.78
CA LEU A 491 -15.21 -4.42 -24.93
C LEU A 491 -15.42 -2.93 -24.64
N GLN A 492 -15.75 -2.13 -25.65
CA GLN A 492 -15.99 -0.70 -25.49
C GLN A 492 -17.18 -0.42 -24.57
N GLU A 493 -18.30 -1.14 -24.74
CA GLU A 493 -19.46 -1.05 -23.84
C GLU A 493 -19.07 -1.36 -22.39
N MET A 494 -18.30 -2.43 -22.18
CA MET A 494 -17.76 -2.80 -20.88
C MET A 494 -16.89 -1.66 -20.32
N LEU A 495 -15.86 -1.20 -21.05
CA LEU A 495 -14.95 -0.16 -20.57
C LEU A 495 -15.67 1.16 -20.23
N LEU A 496 -16.68 1.56 -21.01
CA LEU A 496 -17.48 2.77 -20.77
C LEU A 496 -18.47 2.63 -19.60
N SER A 497 -18.80 1.40 -19.19
CA SER A 497 -19.69 1.12 -18.04
C SER A 497 -18.99 1.28 -16.67
N VAL A 498 -18.32 2.41 -16.47
CA VAL A 498 -17.60 2.73 -15.22
C VAL A 498 -18.57 2.68 -14.03
N PRO A 499 -18.23 1.99 -12.93
CA PRO A 499 -19.09 1.90 -11.75
C PRO A 499 -19.43 3.28 -11.19
N LYS A 500 -20.69 3.49 -10.79
CA LYS A 500 -21.13 4.73 -10.17
C LYS A 500 -20.51 4.87 -8.78
N THR A 501 -20.07 6.08 -8.46
CA THR A 501 -19.57 6.45 -7.13
C THR A 501 -20.73 6.65 -6.14
N GLY A 502 -20.49 6.31 -4.88
CA GLY A 502 -21.38 6.64 -3.76
C GLY A 502 -21.23 8.09 -3.29
N THR A 503 -21.62 8.33 -2.04
CA THR A 503 -21.77 9.68 -1.45
C THR A 503 -20.70 10.03 -0.42
N PHE A 504 -19.69 9.18 -0.22
CA PHE A 504 -18.61 9.46 0.75
C PHE A 504 -17.81 10.70 0.34
N ASP A 505 -17.73 11.67 1.26
CA ASP A 505 -16.88 12.84 1.13
C ASP A 505 -15.43 12.49 1.51
N LEU A 506 -14.55 12.57 0.53
CA LEU A 506 -13.14 12.20 0.68
C LEU A 506 -12.36 13.19 1.54
N ASP A 507 -12.81 14.45 1.67
CA ASP A 507 -12.12 15.43 2.52
C ASP A 507 -12.13 15.04 4.00
N GLN A 508 -13.08 14.19 4.42
CA GLN A 508 -13.12 13.65 5.77
C GLN A 508 -11.83 12.88 6.16
N VAL A 509 -11.12 12.28 5.20
CA VAL A 509 -9.87 11.54 5.46
C VAL A 509 -8.81 12.42 6.11
N LYS A 510 -8.77 13.73 5.78
CA LYS A 510 -7.83 14.69 6.39
C LYS A 510 -7.95 14.80 7.91
N HIS A 511 -9.13 14.49 8.43
CA HIS A 511 -9.46 14.55 9.85
C HIS A 511 -9.50 13.17 10.52
N SER A 512 -9.22 12.09 9.78
CA SER A 512 -9.29 10.73 10.33
C SER A 512 -8.00 10.32 11.04
N THR A 513 -8.05 10.30 12.37
CA THR A 513 -6.94 9.90 13.24
C THR A 513 -6.42 8.50 12.89
N TYR A 514 -7.30 7.52 12.72
CA TYR A 514 -6.95 6.10 12.56
C TYR A 514 -6.84 5.63 11.10
N PHE A 515 -6.84 6.55 10.13
CA PHE A 515 -6.59 6.22 8.72
C PHE A 515 -5.26 5.48 8.55
N PHE A 516 -4.20 6.05 9.13
CA PHE A 516 -2.88 5.45 9.34
C PHE A 516 -2.53 5.68 10.83
N SER A 517 -2.29 4.62 11.61
CA SER A 517 -2.11 4.73 13.08
C SER A 517 -1.32 3.60 13.73
#